data_AF-A0A258J915-F1
#
_entry.id   AF-A0A258J915-F1
#
_cell.length_a   1.000
_cell.length_b   1.000
_cell.length_c   1.000
_cell.angle_alpha   90.00
_cell.angle_beta   90.00
_cell.angle_gamma   90.00
#
_symmetry.space_group_name_H-M   'P 1'
#
loop_
_entity.id
_entity.type
_entity.pdbx_description
1 polymer ?
#
loop_
_entity_poly.entity_id
_entity_poly.type
_entity_poly.pdbx_seq_one_letter_code
_entity_poly.pdbx_strand_id
1 'polypeptide(L)'
;TFDILSREQIETSVSGNPFVERNHLIMRLDMGARSETLQAKLQAAPDWDLVICDEAHRMSASLFGNEVKYTKRHKFGQLVGSRARHFLLMSATPHNGSDADFELFMGLLDADRFEGRPREGTRKVDVTDLMRRLTKEELRKFDGAPLFPERKAYTIQYQLSDLEAQLYAAVTQYVRNEMRNLNNLGGDDKRKNNVGFALQVLQRRLASSPAAIFHSLRRRRERLEARLAEERIIARGGKLQKQEQPSSLIDDDEDRDLEEVGGAELEDAEQEIADRSTAAQTIPELEAELTVLRELEALADLLRKSKQDAKWRQLSEILDRPPIVDEATGQRRKILIFTEPRDTLEYLASNIRQQIGQSEAVAIIHGGVPRDVRKANIAAFNDDPEVRVLVANDAAGEGVNLQRGAHLMVNYDLPWNPNRLEQRFGRIHRIGQT
;
A
#
# COMPACT_ATOMS: atom_id res chain seq x y z
N THR A 1 21.88 15.99 -20.16
CA THR A 1 21.20 14.75 -19.72
C THR A 1 21.15 14.75 -18.21
N PHE A 2 20.12 14.15 -17.61
CA PHE A 2 20.02 14.06 -16.15
C PHE A 2 20.82 12.86 -15.63
N ASP A 3 21.55 13.06 -14.53
CA ASP A 3 22.28 12.02 -13.83
C ASP A 3 21.44 11.48 -12.66
N ILE A 4 21.30 10.16 -12.54
CA ILE A 4 20.59 9.54 -11.42
C ILE A 4 21.55 9.44 -10.24
N LEU A 5 21.29 10.20 -9.18
CA LEU A 5 22.10 10.22 -7.97
C LEU A 5 22.07 8.83 -7.29
N SER A 6 23.16 8.09 -7.45
CA SER A 6 23.38 6.78 -6.83
C SER A 6 24.31 6.89 -5.62
N ARG A 7 24.35 5.85 -4.77
CA ARG A 7 25.32 5.80 -3.65
C ARG A 7 26.77 5.89 -4.14
N GLU A 8 27.08 5.15 -5.20
CA GLU A 8 28.38 5.18 -5.85
C GLU A 8 28.75 6.59 -6.33
N GLN A 9 27.80 7.33 -6.91
CA GLN A 9 28.05 8.72 -7.33
C GLN A 9 28.29 9.66 -6.16
N ILE A 10 27.62 9.43 -5.02
CA ILE A 10 27.84 10.23 -3.80
C ILE A 10 29.25 9.97 -3.24
N GLU A 11 29.72 8.72 -3.30
CA GLU A 11 31.03 8.28 -2.79
C GLU A 11 32.19 8.69 -3.72
N THR A 12 31.95 8.70 -5.03
CA THR A 12 32.96 9.03 -6.07
C THR A 12 32.99 10.51 -6.44
N SER A 13 32.18 11.35 -5.79
CA SER A 13 32.17 12.81 -5.97
C SER A 13 33.54 13.41 -5.63
N VAL A 14 34.17 14.05 -6.61
CA VAL A 14 35.53 14.58 -6.53
C VAL A 14 35.65 15.72 -5.51
N SER A 15 34.65 16.58 -5.44
CA SER A 15 34.49 17.65 -4.46
C SER A 15 33.90 17.18 -3.13
N GLY A 16 33.45 15.92 -3.06
CA GLY A 16 32.65 15.39 -1.97
C GLY A 16 31.18 15.87 -1.97
N ASN A 17 30.79 16.79 -2.86
CA ASN A 17 29.42 17.28 -2.98
C ASN A 17 28.85 17.11 -4.41
N PRO A 18 28.00 16.09 -4.66
CA PRO A 18 27.45 15.85 -5.99
C PRO A 18 26.51 16.97 -6.46
N PHE A 19 25.94 17.76 -5.54
CA PHE A 19 25.06 18.89 -5.88
C PHE A 19 25.83 20.11 -6.43
N VAL A 20 27.15 20.16 -6.26
CA VAL A 20 28.01 21.20 -6.84
C VAL A 20 28.55 20.78 -8.19
N GLU A 21 28.82 19.48 -8.36
CA GLU A 21 29.45 18.94 -9.57
C GLU A 21 28.48 18.78 -10.76
N ARG A 22 27.18 18.69 -10.47
CA ARG A 22 26.17 18.28 -11.46
C ARG A 22 25.05 19.30 -11.52
N ASN A 23 24.74 19.74 -12.73
CA ASN A 23 23.67 20.72 -12.98
C ASN A 23 22.29 20.07 -13.23
N HIS A 24 22.25 18.75 -13.44
CA HIS A 24 21.01 18.02 -13.73
C HIS A 24 21.01 16.69 -12.99
N LEU A 25 20.26 16.62 -11.89
CA LEU A 25 20.21 15.45 -11.01
C LEU A 25 18.79 14.89 -10.90
N ILE A 26 18.68 13.56 -10.81
CA ILE A 26 17.48 12.85 -10.40
C ILE A 26 17.80 12.13 -9.09
N MET A 27 17.05 12.45 -8.05
CA MET A 27 17.20 11.87 -6.72
C MET A 27 15.88 11.28 -6.25
N ARG A 28 15.94 10.15 -5.54
CA ARG A 28 14.78 9.60 -4.84
C ARG A 28 14.51 10.41 -3.57
N LEU A 29 13.26 10.81 -3.35
CA LEU A 29 12.83 11.60 -2.19
C LEU A 29 13.31 11.00 -0.86
N ASP A 30 13.08 9.70 -0.64
CA ASP A 30 13.47 9.01 0.60
C ASP A 30 14.99 8.99 0.82
N MET A 31 15.80 9.02 -0.24
CA MET A 31 17.25 9.06 -0.11
C MET A 31 17.71 10.40 0.49
N GLY A 32 17.12 11.51 0.03
CA GLY A 32 17.40 12.85 0.58
C GLY A 32 16.78 13.04 1.97
N ALA A 33 15.52 12.65 2.15
CA ALA A 33 14.79 12.85 3.40
C ALA A 33 15.37 12.08 4.59
N ARG A 34 16.02 10.94 4.36
CA ARG A 34 16.61 10.11 5.43
C ARG A 34 18.11 10.33 5.67
N SER A 35 18.79 11.09 4.81
CA SER A 35 20.25 11.27 4.89
C SER A 35 20.61 12.70 5.29
N GLU A 36 20.93 12.89 6.57
CA GLU A 36 21.42 14.17 7.09
C GLU A 36 22.69 14.64 6.36
N THR A 37 23.58 13.70 6.00
CA THR A 37 24.77 14.00 5.20
C THR A 37 24.41 14.60 3.83
N LEU A 38 23.41 14.07 3.13
CA LEU A 38 22.97 14.62 1.85
C LEU A 38 22.28 15.98 2.02
N GLN A 39 21.49 16.14 3.10
CA GLN A 39 20.85 17.41 3.42
C GLN A 39 21.89 18.51 3.68
N ALA A 40 22.93 18.21 4.46
CA ALA A 40 24.03 19.13 4.70
C ALA A 40 24.79 19.48 3.41
N LYS A 41 25.03 18.49 2.53
CA LYS A 41 25.65 18.73 1.22
C LYS A 41 24.77 19.62 0.32
N LEU A 42 23.45 19.41 0.31
CA LEU A 42 22.51 20.27 -0.42
C LEU A 42 22.50 21.70 0.15
N GLN A 43 22.56 21.85 1.48
CA GLN A 43 22.70 23.14 2.16
C GLN A 43 24.06 23.83 1.87
N ALA A 44 25.13 23.07 1.61
CA ALA A 44 26.41 23.65 1.25
C ALA A 44 26.50 24.01 -0.25
N ALA A 45 25.55 23.54 -1.08
CA ALA A 45 25.54 23.78 -2.51
C ALA A 45 24.93 25.16 -2.85
N PRO A 46 25.28 25.72 -4.03
CA PRO A 46 24.56 26.87 -4.59
C PRO A 46 23.07 26.59 -4.79
N ASP A 47 22.29 27.66 -4.90
CA ASP A 47 20.87 27.55 -5.21
C ASP A 47 20.64 26.94 -6.60
N TRP A 48 19.59 26.15 -6.70
CA TRP A 48 19.13 25.52 -7.93
C TRP A 48 18.14 26.42 -8.65
N ASP A 49 18.24 26.51 -9.97
CA ASP A 49 17.28 27.30 -10.76
C ASP A 49 15.88 26.70 -10.74
N LEU A 50 15.77 25.37 -10.78
CA LEU A 50 14.50 24.65 -10.81
C LEU A 50 14.62 23.32 -10.06
N VAL A 51 13.66 23.07 -9.18
CA VAL A 51 13.44 21.74 -8.60
C VAL A 51 12.00 21.30 -8.88
N ILE A 52 11.86 20.06 -9.38
CA ILE A 52 10.58 19.43 -9.67
C ILE A 52 10.43 18.23 -8.74
N CYS A 53 9.37 18.23 -7.93
CA CYS A 53 9.01 17.10 -7.09
C CYS A 53 7.81 16.38 -7.69
N ASP A 54 8.04 15.18 -8.21
CA ASP A 54 6.97 14.26 -8.63
C ASP A 54 6.39 13.52 -7.43
N GLU A 55 5.10 13.15 -7.53
CA GLU A 55 4.30 12.60 -6.43
C GLU A 55 4.42 13.42 -5.13
N ALA A 56 4.39 14.74 -5.27
CA ALA A 56 4.68 15.69 -4.19
C ALA A 56 3.80 15.54 -2.95
N HIS A 57 2.62 14.91 -3.06
CA HIS A 57 1.77 14.57 -1.92
C HIS A 57 2.50 13.74 -0.84
N ARG A 58 3.61 13.07 -1.18
CA ARG A 58 4.49 12.37 -0.23
C ARG A 58 5.25 13.31 0.72
N MET A 59 5.24 14.62 0.48
CA MET A 59 5.84 15.64 1.34
C MET A 59 4.79 16.34 2.22
N SER A 60 3.65 15.71 2.46
CA SER A 60 2.60 16.26 3.33
C SER A 60 3.03 16.23 4.81
N ALA A 61 2.36 17.06 5.60
CA ALA A 61 2.42 17.09 7.05
C ALA A 61 0.99 16.98 7.58
N SER A 62 0.84 16.49 8.81
CA SER A 62 -0.47 16.22 9.41
C SER A 62 -0.70 17.05 10.66
N LEU A 63 -1.96 17.39 10.92
CA LEU A 63 -2.38 18.03 12.16
C LEU A 63 -2.98 16.98 13.09
N PHE A 64 -2.33 16.70 14.22
CA PHE A 64 -2.84 15.77 15.23
C PHE A 64 -3.26 16.52 16.50
N GLY A 65 -4.57 16.61 16.74
CA GLY A 65 -5.12 17.42 17.81
C GLY A 65 -4.81 18.90 17.58
N ASN A 66 -3.94 19.47 18.41
CA ASN A 66 -3.50 20.88 18.31
C ASN A 66 -2.04 21.02 17.85
N GLU A 67 -1.35 19.93 17.52
CA GLU A 67 0.07 19.94 17.16
C GLU A 67 0.26 19.56 15.69
N VAL A 68 1.12 20.34 15.01
CA VAL A 68 1.50 20.07 13.62
C VAL A 68 2.68 19.10 13.63
N LYS A 69 2.51 17.97 12.93
CA LYS A 69 3.53 16.94 12.81
C LYS A 69 4.17 16.96 11.43
N TYR A 70 5.41 17.41 11.38
CA TYR A 70 6.18 17.49 10.13
C TYR A 70 6.97 16.21 9.88
N THR A 71 6.65 15.51 8.79
CA THR A 71 7.37 14.32 8.36
C THR A 71 8.81 14.65 7.90
N LYS A 72 9.72 13.66 7.93
CA LYS A 72 11.09 13.81 7.38
C LYS A 72 11.07 14.28 5.91
N ARG A 73 10.08 13.82 5.13
CA ARG A 73 9.89 14.22 3.73
C ARG A 73 9.41 15.67 3.60
N HIS A 74 8.48 16.10 4.45
CA HIS A 74 8.04 17.49 4.49
C HIS A 74 9.19 18.44 4.82
N LYS A 75 9.97 18.14 5.88
CA LYS A 75 11.16 18.92 6.25
C LYS A 75 12.18 18.97 5.13
N PHE A 76 12.36 17.85 4.41
CA PHE A 76 13.21 17.82 3.23
C PHE A 76 12.65 18.68 2.08
N GLY A 77 11.34 18.67 1.87
CA GLY A 77 10.65 19.57 0.94
C GLY A 77 10.88 21.05 1.26
N GLN A 78 10.80 21.45 2.54
CA GLN A 78 11.11 22.81 3.00
C GLN A 78 12.57 23.18 2.70
N LEU A 79 13.51 22.29 2.99
CA LEU A 79 14.93 22.50 2.67
C LEU A 79 15.14 22.70 1.16
N VAL A 80 14.60 21.80 0.34
CA VAL A 80 14.74 21.85 -1.12
C VAL A 80 14.10 23.13 -1.67
N GLY A 81 12.91 23.49 -1.20
CA GLY A 81 12.21 24.72 -1.57
C GLY A 81 13.04 25.96 -1.25
N SER A 82 13.70 26.02 -0.08
CA SER A 82 14.58 27.13 0.31
C SER A 82 15.84 27.28 -0.56
N ARG A 83 16.22 26.23 -1.29
CA ARG A 83 17.39 26.18 -2.17
C ARG A 83 17.03 26.16 -3.65
N ALA A 84 15.78 26.44 -4.00
CA ALA A 84 15.30 26.46 -5.37
C ALA A 84 14.70 27.83 -5.71
N ARG A 85 15.13 28.44 -6.83
CA ARG A 85 14.50 29.66 -7.35
C ARG A 85 13.09 29.40 -7.87
N HIS A 86 12.90 28.23 -8.48
CA HIS A 86 11.60 27.76 -8.93
C HIS A 86 11.33 26.37 -8.35
N PHE A 87 10.22 26.22 -7.64
CA PHE A 87 9.83 24.97 -7.01
C PHE A 87 8.49 24.49 -7.56
N LEU A 88 8.51 23.37 -8.28
CA LEU A 88 7.34 22.80 -8.94
C LEU A 88 6.94 21.49 -8.26
N LEU A 89 5.74 21.49 -7.67
CA LEU A 89 5.13 20.29 -7.11
C LEU A 89 4.18 19.65 -8.11
N MET A 90 4.40 18.37 -8.42
CA MET A 90 3.54 17.58 -9.29
C MET A 90 2.86 16.50 -8.46
N SER A 91 1.53 16.47 -8.45
CA SER A 91 0.76 15.42 -7.79
C SER A 91 -0.60 15.24 -8.45
N ALA A 92 -1.00 13.99 -8.68
CA ALA A 92 -2.35 13.67 -9.13
C ALA A 92 -3.39 13.80 -8.00
N THR A 93 -2.94 13.63 -6.76
CA THR A 93 -3.78 13.56 -5.56
C THR A 93 -3.17 14.39 -4.42
N PRO A 94 -3.14 15.73 -4.54
CA PRO A 94 -2.48 16.58 -3.56
C PRO A 94 -3.23 16.70 -2.23
N HIS A 95 -4.48 16.24 -2.15
CA HIS A 95 -5.32 16.33 -0.96
C HIS A 95 -5.76 14.92 -0.52
N ASN A 96 -5.56 14.62 0.76
CA ASN A 96 -5.85 13.33 1.39
C ASN A 96 -7.23 13.26 2.09
N GLY A 97 -8.04 14.32 2.02
CA GLY A 97 -9.29 14.45 2.75
C GLY A 97 -9.23 15.32 4.01
N SER A 98 -8.03 15.71 4.48
CA SER A 98 -7.83 16.70 5.54
C SER A 98 -7.50 18.07 4.93
N ASP A 99 -8.33 19.08 5.18
CA ASP A 99 -8.08 20.46 4.74
C ASP A 99 -6.83 21.02 5.42
N ALA A 100 -6.62 20.68 6.69
CA ALA A 100 -5.46 21.10 7.47
C ALA A 100 -4.15 20.57 6.87
N ASP A 101 -4.12 19.28 6.51
CA ASP A 101 -2.94 18.65 5.92
C ASP A 101 -2.65 19.23 4.53
N PHE A 102 -3.72 19.53 3.77
CA PHE A 102 -3.59 20.17 2.47
C PHE A 102 -3.02 21.59 2.58
N GLU A 103 -3.46 22.39 3.55
CA GLU A 103 -2.85 23.70 3.83
C GLU A 103 -1.36 23.58 4.17
N LEU A 104 -1.02 22.68 5.10
CA LEU A 104 0.37 22.42 5.47
C LEU A 104 1.21 22.00 4.26
N PHE A 105 0.67 21.15 3.38
CA PHE A 105 1.33 20.76 2.13
C PHE A 105 1.55 21.95 1.18
N MET A 106 0.55 22.84 1.03
CA MET A 106 0.68 24.08 0.24
C MET A 106 1.67 25.08 0.85
N GLY A 107 1.94 24.99 2.15
CA GLY A 107 2.98 25.76 2.84
C GLY A 107 4.40 25.54 2.26
N LEU A 108 4.63 24.43 1.55
CA LEU A 108 5.87 24.22 0.80
C LEU A 108 6.07 25.19 -0.38
N LEU A 109 4.98 25.77 -0.89
CA LEU A 109 5.00 26.75 -1.99
C LEU A 109 4.86 28.19 -1.47
N ASP A 110 4.04 28.39 -0.43
CA ASP A 110 3.77 29.70 0.16
C ASP A 110 3.58 29.56 1.68
N ALA A 111 4.69 29.65 2.41
CA ALA A 111 4.71 29.50 3.86
C ALA A 111 3.96 30.65 4.57
N ASP A 112 4.08 31.88 4.07
CA ASP A 112 3.40 33.05 4.66
C ASP A 112 1.88 32.88 4.68
N ARG A 113 1.34 32.18 3.67
CA ARG A 113 -0.09 31.98 3.50
C ARG A 113 -0.62 30.73 4.22
N PHE A 114 0.13 29.64 4.26
CA PHE A 114 -0.40 28.34 4.68
C PHE A 114 0.39 27.64 5.81
N GLU A 115 1.50 28.20 6.28
CA GLU A 115 2.26 27.59 7.37
C GLU A 115 1.54 27.76 8.72
N GLY A 116 1.65 26.74 9.56
CA GLY A 116 1.13 26.74 10.93
C GLY A 116 -0.31 26.24 11.04
N ARG A 117 -0.99 26.64 12.12
CA ARG A 117 -2.34 26.14 12.43
C ARG A 117 -3.38 26.80 11.48
N PRO A 118 -4.23 26.01 10.80
CA PRO A 118 -5.36 26.54 10.04
C PRO A 118 -6.23 27.42 10.93
N ARG A 119 -6.56 28.63 10.48
CA ARG A 119 -7.45 29.52 11.23
C ARG A 119 -8.87 28.97 11.16
N GLU A 120 -9.44 28.59 12.30
CA GLU A 120 -10.84 28.16 12.36
C GLU A 120 -11.77 29.31 11.92
N GLY A 121 -12.42 29.15 10.75
CA GLY A 121 -13.38 30.11 10.23
C GLY A 121 -13.36 30.29 8.71
N THR A 122 -14.07 29.41 8.00
CA THR A 122 -14.85 29.72 6.78
C THR A 122 -14.18 30.37 5.56
N ARG A 123 -12.86 30.28 5.38
CA ARG A 123 -12.26 30.53 4.06
C ARG A 123 -11.85 29.21 3.42
N LYS A 124 -12.54 28.84 2.33
CA LYS A 124 -11.94 27.93 1.34
C LYS A 124 -10.59 28.51 0.96
N VAL A 125 -9.55 27.72 1.17
CA VAL A 125 -8.18 28.01 0.74
C VAL A 125 -8.19 28.19 -0.77
N ASP A 126 -7.96 29.42 -1.23
CA ASP A 126 -7.98 29.76 -2.65
C ASP A 126 -6.61 29.48 -3.28
N VAL A 127 -6.41 28.29 -3.84
CA VAL A 127 -5.14 27.91 -4.47
C VAL A 127 -5.11 28.18 -5.98
N THR A 128 -6.03 28.99 -6.52
CA THR A 128 -6.17 29.16 -7.99
C THR A 128 -4.95 29.82 -8.66
N ASP A 129 -4.17 30.58 -7.89
CA ASP A 129 -2.93 31.23 -8.30
C ASP A 129 -1.70 30.30 -8.21
N LEU A 130 -1.75 29.28 -7.36
CA LEU A 130 -0.64 28.35 -7.09
C LEU A 130 -0.82 26.98 -7.76
N MET A 131 -2.07 26.55 -7.95
CA MET A 131 -2.41 25.20 -8.39
C MET A 131 -3.24 25.23 -9.67
N ARG A 132 -2.78 24.49 -10.67
CA ARG A 132 -3.54 24.20 -11.88
C ARG A 132 -3.92 22.72 -11.93
N ARG A 133 -5.23 22.46 -12.00
CA ARG A 133 -5.79 21.10 -12.15
C ARG A 133 -6.54 21.00 -13.46
N LEU A 134 -6.28 19.95 -14.23
CA LEU A 134 -7.02 19.61 -15.44
C LEU A 134 -7.68 18.24 -15.24
N THR A 135 -8.97 18.14 -15.55
CA THR A 135 -9.69 16.86 -15.49
C THR A 135 -9.63 16.16 -16.84
N LYS A 136 -9.69 14.83 -16.87
CA LYS A 136 -9.57 14.07 -18.13
C LYS A 136 -10.76 14.29 -19.04
N GLU A 137 -11.92 14.54 -18.44
CA GLU A 137 -13.19 14.80 -19.08
C GLU A 137 -13.17 16.14 -19.87
N GLU A 138 -12.38 17.11 -19.42
CA GLU A 138 -12.20 18.40 -20.10
C GLU A 138 -11.18 18.34 -21.25
N LEU A 139 -10.30 17.33 -21.26
CA LEU A 139 -9.25 17.22 -22.26
C LEU A 139 -9.79 16.67 -23.57
N ARG A 140 -9.60 17.45 -24.64
CA ARG A 140 -10.03 17.13 -26.00
C ARG A 140 -8.84 17.08 -26.96
N LYS A 141 -8.97 16.26 -28.00
CA LYS A 141 -8.09 16.28 -29.17
C LYS A 141 -8.34 17.55 -29.99
N PHE A 142 -7.44 17.84 -30.93
CA PHE A 142 -7.57 19.01 -31.83
C PHE A 142 -8.83 19.00 -32.70
N ASP A 143 -9.39 17.81 -32.97
CA ASP A 143 -10.66 17.63 -33.70
C ASP A 143 -11.91 17.80 -32.81
N GLY A 144 -11.74 18.10 -31.52
CA GLY A 144 -12.81 18.27 -30.55
C GLY A 144 -13.32 16.98 -29.89
N ALA A 145 -12.86 15.80 -30.33
CA ALA A 145 -13.20 14.53 -29.70
C ALA A 145 -12.57 14.44 -28.29
N PRO A 146 -13.19 13.70 -27.34
CA PRO A 146 -12.57 13.44 -26.04
C PRO A 146 -11.19 12.81 -26.19
N LEU A 147 -10.21 13.30 -25.41
CA LEU A 147 -8.85 12.74 -25.42
C LEU A 147 -8.81 11.35 -24.78
N PHE A 148 -9.71 11.10 -23.84
CA PHE A 148 -9.79 9.88 -23.06
C PHE A 148 -11.13 9.16 -23.32
N PRO A 149 -11.15 7.81 -23.36
CA PRO A 149 -12.38 7.04 -23.46
C PRO A 149 -13.24 7.18 -22.19
N GLU A 150 -14.54 6.89 -22.31
CA GLU A 150 -15.45 6.94 -21.17
C GLU A 150 -15.08 5.86 -20.13
N ARG A 151 -14.94 6.27 -18.86
CA ARG A 151 -14.72 5.35 -17.74
C ARG A 151 -16.05 4.81 -17.22
N LYS A 152 -16.27 3.50 -17.37
CA LYS A 152 -17.44 2.79 -16.80
C LYS A 152 -17.01 1.96 -15.59
N ALA A 153 -17.56 2.27 -14.41
CA ALA A 153 -17.29 1.56 -13.17
C ALA A 153 -18.56 0.89 -12.64
N TYR A 154 -18.44 -0.37 -12.21
CA TYR A 154 -19.55 -1.17 -11.70
C TYR A 154 -19.14 -1.84 -10.40
N THR A 155 -20.05 -1.86 -9.42
CA THR A 155 -19.87 -2.59 -8.17
C THR A 155 -20.71 -3.86 -8.22
N ILE A 156 -20.06 -5.01 -8.12
CA ILE A 156 -20.74 -6.31 -8.08
C ILE A 156 -21.08 -6.61 -6.62
N GLN A 157 -22.38 -6.70 -6.33
CA GLN A 157 -22.90 -7.10 -5.04
C GLN A 157 -23.02 -8.62 -4.97
N TYR A 158 -22.72 -9.21 -3.83
CA TYR A 158 -22.80 -10.65 -3.61
C TYR A 158 -23.28 -10.99 -2.20
N GLN A 159 -23.80 -12.20 -2.04
CA GLN A 159 -24.15 -12.76 -0.74
C GLN A 159 -23.13 -13.83 -0.36
N LEU A 160 -22.70 -13.80 0.90
CA LEU A 160 -21.79 -14.80 1.46
C LEU A 160 -22.46 -16.18 1.39
N SER A 161 -21.67 -17.22 1.11
CA SER A 161 -22.16 -18.60 1.30
C SER A 161 -22.33 -18.91 2.79
N ASP A 162 -23.10 -19.94 3.13
CA ASP A 162 -23.33 -20.32 4.54
C ASP A 162 -22.02 -20.56 5.29
N LEU A 163 -21.08 -21.25 4.65
CA LEU A 163 -19.76 -21.53 5.21
C LEU A 163 -18.92 -20.25 5.40
N GLU A 164 -18.98 -19.33 4.43
CA GLU A 164 -18.30 -18.03 4.52
C GLU A 164 -18.91 -17.13 5.59
N ALA A 165 -20.24 -17.10 5.70
CA ALA A 165 -20.96 -16.37 6.74
C ALA A 165 -20.64 -16.92 8.14
N GLN A 166 -20.55 -18.25 8.28
CA GLN A 166 -20.14 -18.89 9.53
C GLN A 166 -18.72 -18.49 9.93
N LEU A 167 -17.76 -18.55 9.00
CA LEU A 167 -16.39 -18.10 9.23
C LEU A 167 -16.35 -16.62 9.61
N TYR A 168 -17.11 -15.80 8.88
CA TYR A 168 -17.18 -14.36 9.13
C TYR A 168 -17.65 -14.06 10.55
N ALA A 169 -18.75 -14.70 10.97
CA ALA A 169 -19.29 -14.55 12.32
C ALA A 169 -18.31 -15.04 13.39
N ALA A 170 -17.66 -16.20 13.19
CA ALA A 170 -16.73 -16.79 14.14
C ALA A 170 -15.48 -15.93 14.36
N VAL A 171 -14.85 -15.46 13.27
CA VAL A 171 -13.68 -14.56 13.35
C VAL A 171 -14.06 -13.22 13.96
N THR A 172 -15.22 -12.65 13.59
CA THR A 172 -15.71 -11.38 14.16
C THR A 172 -15.93 -11.51 15.66
N GLN A 173 -16.49 -12.64 16.13
CA GLN A 173 -16.69 -12.90 17.55
C GLN A 173 -15.35 -13.04 18.29
N TYR A 174 -14.38 -13.73 17.70
CA TYR A 174 -13.03 -13.83 18.22
C TYR A 174 -12.38 -12.44 18.36
N VAL A 175 -12.39 -11.62 17.32
CA VAL A 175 -11.86 -10.25 17.34
C VAL A 175 -12.54 -9.39 18.42
N ARG A 176 -13.87 -9.48 18.55
CA ARG A 176 -14.62 -8.74 19.59
C ARG A 176 -14.24 -9.19 21.01
N ASN A 177 -14.08 -10.50 21.23
CA ASN A 177 -13.69 -11.03 22.53
C ASN A 177 -12.28 -10.55 22.89
N GLU A 178 -11.34 -10.61 21.95
CA GLU A 178 -9.97 -10.13 22.17
C GLU A 178 -9.92 -8.62 22.41
N MET A 179 -10.70 -7.82 21.66
CA MET A 179 -10.77 -6.38 21.88
C MET A 179 -11.35 -6.02 23.26
N ARG A 180 -12.36 -6.78 23.73
CA ARG A 180 -12.90 -6.61 25.07
C ARG A 180 -11.87 -6.97 26.14
N ASN A 181 -11.14 -8.07 25.95
CA ASN A 181 -10.08 -8.48 26.87
C ASN A 181 -8.98 -7.41 26.95
N LEU A 182 -8.58 -6.82 25.82
CA LEU A 182 -7.63 -5.71 25.74
C LEU A 182 -8.09 -4.45 26.48
N ASN A 183 -9.38 -4.09 26.35
CA ASN A 183 -9.91 -2.91 27.04
C ASN A 183 -9.98 -3.11 28.56
N ASN A 184 -10.20 -4.35 29.01
CA ASN A 184 -10.25 -4.71 30.44
C ASN A 184 -8.85 -4.82 31.07
N LEU A 185 -7.81 -4.97 30.26
CA LEU A 185 -6.42 -4.96 30.73
C LEU A 185 -6.01 -3.53 31.18
N GLY A 186 -5.62 -3.38 32.44
CA GLY A 186 -4.84 -2.21 32.88
C GLY A 186 -3.43 -2.31 32.32
N GLY A 187 -2.94 -1.29 31.59
CA GLY A 187 -1.61 -1.34 30.97
C GLY A 187 -1.36 -0.28 29.92
N ASP A 188 -0.13 -0.28 29.41
CA ASP A 188 0.47 0.64 28.43
C ASP A 188 -0.40 0.83 27.17
N ASP A 189 -0.79 2.08 26.90
CA ASP A 189 -1.65 2.46 25.77
C ASP A 189 -1.04 2.05 24.41
N LYS A 190 0.29 2.02 24.31
CA LYS A 190 1.01 1.60 23.10
C LYS A 190 0.74 0.13 22.75
N ARG A 191 0.72 -0.75 23.75
CA ARG A 191 0.42 -2.18 23.55
C ARG A 191 -1.04 -2.38 23.14
N LYS A 192 -1.97 -1.63 23.74
CA LYS A 192 -3.41 -1.69 23.38
C LYS A 192 -3.64 -1.30 21.93
N ASN A 193 -3.01 -0.22 21.47
CA ASN A 193 -3.13 0.25 20.09
C ASN A 193 -2.57 -0.78 19.11
N ASN A 194 -1.39 -1.36 19.38
CA ASN A 194 -0.78 -2.37 18.51
C ASN A 194 -1.65 -3.63 18.37
N VAL A 195 -2.19 -4.15 19.48
CA VAL A 195 -3.05 -5.34 19.42
C VAL A 195 -4.39 -5.02 18.77
N GLY A 196 -4.98 -3.85 19.07
CA GLY A 196 -6.21 -3.38 18.41
C GLY A 196 -6.04 -3.28 16.89
N PHE A 197 -4.92 -2.71 16.44
CA PHE A 197 -4.58 -2.63 15.02
C PHE A 197 -4.42 -4.02 14.38
N ALA A 198 -3.69 -4.93 15.02
CA ALA A 198 -3.55 -6.31 14.54
C ALA A 198 -4.89 -7.03 14.34
N LEU A 199 -5.84 -6.82 15.24
CA LEU A 199 -7.19 -7.39 15.15
C LEU A 199 -8.00 -6.77 14.01
N GLN A 200 -7.85 -5.47 13.75
CA GLN A 200 -8.46 -4.80 12.59
C GLN A 200 -7.91 -5.35 11.27
N VAL A 201 -6.60 -5.57 11.18
CA VAL A 201 -5.97 -6.20 10.01
C VAL A 201 -6.55 -7.60 9.77
N LEU A 202 -6.75 -8.38 10.84
CA LEU A 202 -7.35 -9.71 10.72
C LEU A 202 -8.76 -9.65 10.10
N GLN A 203 -9.58 -8.69 10.52
CA GLN A 203 -10.92 -8.48 9.96
C GLN A 203 -10.88 -8.06 8.48
N ARG A 204 -9.90 -7.24 8.08
CA ARG A 204 -9.69 -6.85 6.68
C ARG A 204 -9.26 -8.04 5.82
N ARG A 205 -8.37 -8.89 6.33
CA ARG A 205 -7.93 -10.11 5.63
C ARG A 205 -9.07 -11.12 5.46
N LEU A 206 -9.97 -11.22 6.44
CA LEU A 206 -11.22 -11.98 6.33
C LEU A 206 -12.11 -11.48 5.18
N ALA A 207 -12.23 -10.15 5.01
CA ALA A 207 -13.00 -9.57 3.91
C ALA A 207 -12.31 -9.72 2.53
N SER A 208 -11.00 -9.98 2.49
CA SER A 208 -10.24 -10.11 1.25
C SER A 208 -10.44 -11.47 0.59
N SER A 209 -9.96 -12.54 1.23
CA SER A 209 -10.11 -13.92 0.71
C SER A 209 -9.97 -14.99 1.82
N PRO A 210 -10.50 -16.21 1.59
CA PRO A 210 -10.30 -17.34 2.51
C PRO A 210 -8.82 -17.68 2.73
N ALA A 211 -7.97 -17.50 1.70
CA ALA A 211 -6.54 -17.74 1.82
C ALA A 211 -5.86 -16.71 2.73
N ALA A 212 -6.19 -15.43 2.60
CA ALA A 212 -5.60 -14.38 3.44
C ALA A 212 -5.91 -14.56 4.92
N ILE A 213 -7.15 -14.90 5.27
CA ILE A 213 -7.51 -15.16 6.66
C ILE A 213 -6.93 -16.48 7.19
N PHE A 214 -6.95 -17.54 6.38
CA PHE A 214 -6.33 -18.83 6.74
C PHE A 214 -4.85 -18.66 7.12
N HIS A 215 -4.07 -18.02 6.25
CA HIS A 215 -2.65 -17.82 6.50
C HIS A 215 -2.39 -16.90 7.70
N SER A 216 -3.27 -15.93 7.96
CA SER A 216 -3.15 -15.04 9.12
C SER A 216 -3.42 -15.75 10.44
N LEU A 217 -4.49 -16.54 10.50
CA LEU A 217 -4.83 -17.35 11.66
C LEU A 217 -3.73 -18.38 11.94
N ARG A 218 -3.24 -19.05 10.88
CA ARG A 218 -2.15 -20.02 10.98
C ARG A 218 -0.87 -19.39 11.53
N ARG A 219 -0.42 -18.27 10.97
CA ARG A 219 0.78 -17.56 11.45
C ARG A 219 0.63 -17.11 12.90
N ARG A 220 -0.54 -16.62 13.28
CA ARG A 220 -0.83 -16.24 14.67
C ARG A 220 -0.79 -17.46 15.60
N ARG A 221 -1.41 -18.57 15.21
CA ARG A 221 -1.38 -19.83 15.98
C ARG A 221 0.05 -20.32 16.18
N GLU A 222 0.83 -20.47 15.11
CA GLU A 222 2.21 -20.98 15.16
C GLU A 222 3.08 -20.16 16.14
N ARG A 223 2.88 -18.84 16.20
CA ARG A 223 3.58 -17.96 17.14
C ARG A 223 3.12 -18.11 18.58
N LEU A 224 1.81 -18.21 18.82
CA LEU A 224 1.30 -18.45 20.17
C LEU A 224 1.69 -19.84 20.69
N GLU A 225 1.83 -20.83 19.81
CA GLU A 225 2.39 -22.14 20.15
C GLU A 225 3.86 -22.04 20.56
N ALA A 226 4.68 -21.29 19.82
CA ALA A 226 6.07 -21.03 20.16
C ALA A 226 6.19 -20.32 21.52
N ARG A 227 5.40 -19.26 21.74
CA ARG A 227 5.37 -18.53 23.01
C ARG A 227 4.92 -19.42 24.18
N LEU A 228 3.87 -20.22 23.99
CA LEU A 228 3.41 -21.16 25.01
C LEU A 228 4.51 -22.18 25.38
N ALA A 229 5.28 -22.65 24.39
CA ALA A 229 6.40 -23.54 24.63
C ALA A 229 7.50 -22.85 25.47
N GLU A 230 7.83 -21.59 25.16
CA GLU A 230 8.78 -20.78 25.94
C GLU A 230 8.31 -20.58 27.39
N GLU A 231 7.07 -20.13 27.60
CA GLU A 231 6.48 -19.92 28.93
C GLU A 231 6.48 -21.20 29.77
N ARG A 232 6.19 -22.36 29.15
CA ARG A 232 6.25 -23.66 29.84
C ARG A 232 7.67 -24.07 30.23
N ILE A 233 8.68 -23.70 29.45
CA ILE A 233 10.09 -23.97 29.79
C ILE A 233 10.51 -23.10 30.98
N ILE A 234 10.16 -21.82 30.96
CA ILE A 234 10.43 -20.86 32.05
C ILE A 234 9.76 -21.34 33.34
N ALA A 235 8.47 -21.71 33.28
CA ALA A 235 7.71 -22.20 34.44
C ALA A 235 8.29 -23.49 35.06
N ARG A 236 9.02 -24.30 34.28
CA ARG A 236 9.69 -25.53 34.74
C ARG A 236 11.12 -25.30 35.26
N GLY A 237 11.54 -24.05 35.44
CA GLY A 237 12.87 -23.69 35.95
C GLY A 237 13.98 -23.79 34.91
N GLY A 238 13.63 -23.89 33.62
CA GLY A 238 14.61 -23.89 32.53
C GLY A 238 15.25 -22.51 32.36
N LYS A 239 16.58 -22.43 32.39
CA LYS A 239 17.31 -21.25 31.93
C LYS A 239 17.32 -21.24 30.40
N LEU A 240 16.47 -20.42 29.78
CA LEU A 240 16.63 -20.08 28.38
C LEU A 240 17.80 -19.10 28.25
N GLN A 241 18.76 -19.40 27.37
CA GLN A 241 19.51 -18.32 26.73
C GLN A 241 18.45 -17.47 26.03
N LYS A 242 18.27 -16.21 26.46
CA LYS A 242 17.62 -15.22 25.61
C LYS A 242 18.44 -15.22 24.32
N GLN A 243 17.99 -15.93 23.30
CA GLN A 243 18.22 -15.41 21.96
C GLN A 243 17.51 -14.07 22.01
N GLU A 244 18.30 -13.01 22.14
CA GLU A 244 17.90 -11.72 21.62
C GLU A 244 17.56 -11.99 20.15
N GLN A 245 16.30 -12.38 19.88
CA GLN A 245 15.71 -12.02 18.61
C GLN A 245 15.99 -10.54 18.50
N PRO A 246 16.61 -10.07 17.40
CA PRO A 246 16.92 -8.68 17.27
C PRO A 246 15.62 -7.94 17.54
N SER A 247 15.60 -7.25 18.68
CA SER A 247 14.89 -6.01 18.76
C SER A 247 15.58 -5.17 17.70
N SER A 248 15.14 -5.30 16.44
CA SER A 248 14.84 -4.09 15.74
C SER A 248 13.87 -3.38 16.68
N LEU A 249 14.47 -2.52 17.51
CA LEU A 249 13.95 -1.18 17.70
C LEU A 249 13.43 -0.85 16.30
N ILE A 250 12.11 -0.99 16.12
CA ILE A 250 11.44 -0.08 15.25
C ILE A 250 11.86 1.23 15.90
N ASP A 251 12.84 1.88 15.26
CA ASP A 251 13.17 3.26 15.55
C ASP A 251 11.83 3.94 15.79
N ASP A 252 11.66 4.50 16.99
CA ASP A 252 10.40 5.05 17.52
C ASP A 252 9.95 6.27 16.68
N ASP A 253 9.77 6.07 15.38
CA ASP A 253 8.86 6.85 14.57
C ASP A 253 7.47 6.36 15.05
N GLU A 254 6.91 7.06 16.04
CA GLU A 254 5.48 7.11 16.41
C GLU A 254 4.62 7.63 15.22
N ASP A 255 5.04 7.28 14.01
CA ASP A 255 4.86 7.94 12.72
C ASP A 255 4.83 6.91 11.57
N ARG A 256 4.56 5.64 11.85
CA ARG A 256 4.03 4.76 10.80
C ARG A 256 2.60 5.18 10.53
N ASP A 257 2.46 6.23 9.72
CA ASP A 257 1.22 6.49 9.00
C ASP A 257 0.99 5.25 8.13
N LEU A 258 0.17 4.32 8.61
CA LEU A 258 -0.15 3.06 7.95
C LEU A 258 -0.77 3.31 6.56
N GLU A 259 -1.26 4.53 6.33
CA GLU A 259 -1.72 5.00 5.04
C GLU A 259 -0.59 5.29 4.03
N GLU A 260 0.64 5.58 4.49
CA GLU A 260 1.78 5.99 3.67
C GLU A 260 2.87 4.93 3.48
N VAL A 261 2.86 3.88 4.31
CA VAL A 261 3.75 2.73 4.12
C VAL A 261 3.43 2.08 2.75
N GLY A 262 4.45 1.80 1.94
CA GLY A 262 4.24 1.11 0.66
C GLY A 262 3.53 -0.21 0.91
N GLY A 263 2.58 -0.65 0.07
CA GLY A 263 1.70 -1.78 0.40
C GLY A 263 2.41 -3.08 0.83
N ALA A 264 3.67 -3.28 0.42
CA ALA A 264 4.52 -4.40 0.85
C ALA A 264 5.13 -4.18 2.23
N GLU A 265 5.66 -2.99 2.51
CA GLU A 265 6.14 -2.60 3.84
C GLU A 265 4.98 -2.55 4.86
N LEU A 266 3.76 -2.22 4.39
CA LEU A 266 2.55 -2.19 5.21
C LEU A 266 2.15 -3.61 5.56
N GLU A 267 2.12 -4.52 4.58
CA GLU A 267 1.83 -5.94 4.82
C GLU A 267 2.85 -6.56 5.78
N ASP A 268 4.15 -6.29 5.60
CA ASP A 268 5.20 -6.79 6.48
C ASP A 268 5.10 -6.19 7.91
N ALA A 269 4.79 -4.90 8.02
CA ALA A 269 4.57 -4.22 9.30
C ALA A 269 3.28 -4.69 10.01
N GLU A 270 2.18 -4.82 9.27
CA GLU A 270 0.92 -5.40 9.74
C GLU A 270 1.15 -6.80 10.28
N GLN A 271 1.98 -7.59 9.57
CA GLN A 271 2.39 -8.91 10.02
C GLN A 271 3.19 -8.79 11.32
N GLU A 272 4.32 -8.07 11.36
CA GLU A 272 5.13 -7.90 12.58
C GLU A 272 4.33 -7.40 13.80
N ILE A 273 3.35 -6.52 13.61
CA ILE A 273 2.49 -6.02 14.68
C ILE A 273 1.51 -7.11 15.15
N ALA A 274 0.86 -7.81 14.22
CA ALA A 274 0.00 -8.95 14.54
C ALA A 274 0.73 -10.08 15.26
N ASP A 275 2.03 -10.19 14.99
CA ASP A 275 2.90 -11.23 15.51
C ASP A 275 3.32 -11.02 16.96
N ARG A 276 3.44 -9.77 17.41
CA ARG A 276 3.89 -9.40 18.77
C ARG A 276 2.73 -9.26 19.77
N SER A 277 1.49 -9.33 19.29
CA SER A 277 0.34 -8.76 19.99
C SER A 277 -0.70 -9.81 20.37
N THR A 278 -0.62 -10.36 21.59
CA THR A 278 -1.74 -11.10 22.23
C THR A 278 -2.15 -10.44 23.54
N ALA A 279 -3.45 -10.51 23.82
CA ALA A 279 -4.04 -10.12 25.09
C ALA A 279 -3.74 -11.13 26.21
N ALA A 280 -3.50 -12.41 25.86
CA ALA A 280 -3.24 -13.47 26.82
C ALA A 280 -1.96 -13.22 27.62
N GLN A 281 -2.08 -13.32 28.94
CA GLN A 281 -1.00 -13.14 29.91
C GLN A 281 -0.61 -14.45 30.59
N THR A 282 -1.51 -15.42 30.64
CA THR A 282 -1.28 -16.68 31.35
C THR A 282 -1.25 -17.88 30.41
N ILE A 283 -0.57 -18.96 30.84
CA ILE A 283 -0.55 -20.24 30.10
C ILE A 283 -1.96 -20.76 29.79
N PRO A 284 -2.93 -20.79 30.74
CA PRO A 284 -4.30 -21.20 30.44
C PRO A 284 -5.01 -20.33 29.41
N GLU A 285 -4.80 -19.01 29.44
CA GLU A 285 -5.37 -18.10 28.44
C GLU A 285 -4.79 -18.35 27.05
N LEU A 286 -3.48 -18.56 26.94
CA LEU A 286 -2.82 -18.91 25.68
C LEU A 286 -3.34 -20.24 25.11
N GLU A 287 -3.54 -21.25 25.97
CA GLU A 287 -4.10 -22.55 25.56
C GLU A 287 -5.54 -22.43 25.06
N ALA A 288 -6.37 -21.61 25.73
CA ALA A 288 -7.73 -21.33 25.30
C ALA A 288 -7.75 -20.59 23.96
N GLU A 289 -6.92 -19.55 23.78
CA GLU A 289 -6.80 -18.81 22.52
C GLU A 289 -6.35 -19.73 21.38
N LEU A 290 -5.36 -20.59 21.62
CA LEU A 290 -4.87 -21.55 20.64
C LEU A 290 -5.93 -22.55 20.19
N THR A 291 -6.83 -22.96 21.09
CA THR A 291 -7.95 -23.85 20.75
C THR A 291 -8.89 -23.16 19.77
N VAL A 292 -9.28 -21.91 20.06
CA VAL A 292 -10.13 -21.11 19.16
C VAL A 292 -9.45 -20.89 17.81
N LEU A 293 -8.16 -20.53 17.79
CA LEU A 293 -7.42 -20.31 16.55
C LEU A 293 -7.35 -21.55 15.66
N ARG A 294 -7.22 -22.76 16.24
CA ARG A 294 -7.24 -24.02 15.49
C ARG A 294 -8.58 -24.27 14.82
N GLU A 295 -9.69 -23.99 15.52
CA GLU A 295 -11.03 -24.11 14.98
C GLU A 295 -11.26 -23.13 13.82
N LEU A 296 -10.86 -21.87 14.01
CA LEU A 296 -10.97 -20.84 12.98
C LEU A 296 -10.09 -21.16 11.75
N GLU A 297 -8.86 -21.62 11.96
CA GLU A 297 -7.96 -22.03 10.87
C GLU A 297 -8.56 -23.19 10.07
N ALA A 298 -9.12 -24.20 10.74
CA ALA A 298 -9.76 -25.33 10.08
C ALA A 298 -10.97 -24.91 9.25
N LEU A 299 -11.80 -24.00 9.77
CA LEU A 299 -12.95 -23.45 9.07
C LEU A 299 -12.53 -22.61 7.84
N ALA A 300 -11.48 -21.79 7.98
CA ALA A 300 -10.91 -21.02 6.89
C ALA A 300 -10.32 -21.91 5.79
N ASP A 301 -9.61 -22.99 6.16
CA ASP A 301 -9.06 -23.94 5.20
C ASP A 301 -10.15 -24.73 4.47
N LEU A 302 -11.23 -25.10 5.18
CA LEU A 302 -12.40 -25.74 4.58
C LEU A 302 -13.01 -24.84 3.49
N LEU A 303 -13.27 -23.57 3.80
CA LEU A 303 -13.79 -22.61 2.83
C LEU A 303 -12.85 -22.44 1.64
N ARG A 304 -11.55 -22.21 1.91
CA ARG A 304 -10.51 -22.05 0.89
C ARG A 304 -10.42 -23.23 -0.08
N LYS A 305 -10.52 -24.47 0.44
CA LYS A 305 -10.49 -25.70 -0.38
C LYS A 305 -11.79 -25.92 -1.14
N SER A 306 -12.93 -25.55 -0.55
CA SER A 306 -14.24 -25.70 -1.19
C SER A 306 -14.43 -24.79 -2.40
N LYS A 307 -13.70 -23.66 -2.47
CA LYS A 307 -13.86 -22.59 -3.46
C LYS A 307 -15.28 -22.02 -3.52
N GLN A 308 -16.01 -22.10 -2.41
CA GLN A 308 -17.37 -21.59 -2.29
C GLN A 308 -17.43 -20.13 -1.81
N ASP A 309 -16.29 -19.45 -1.69
CA ASP A 309 -16.28 -18.04 -1.35
C ASP A 309 -16.92 -17.19 -2.46
N ALA A 310 -17.80 -16.28 -2.05
CA ALA A 310 -18.67 -15.57 -2.96
C ALA A 310 -17.91 -14.67 -3.94
N LYS A 311 -16.85 -14.03 -3.46
CA LYS A 311 -16.06 -13.09 -4.25
C LYS A 311 -15.29 -13.82 -5.37
N TRP A 312 -14.69 -14.98 -5.08
CA TRP A 312 -14.09 -15.83 -6.12
C TRP A 312 -15.14 -16.27 -7.14
N ARG A 313 -16.32 -16.74 -6.71
CA ARG A 313 -17.39 -17.17 -7.64
C ARG A 313 -17.81 -16.05 -8.61
N GLN A 314 -17.95 -14.83 -8.12
CA GLN A 314 -18.25 -13.68 -8.98
C GLN A 314 -17.12 -13.37 -9.96
N LEU A 315 -15.86 -13.45 -9.51
CA LEU A 315 -14.72 -13.27 -10.41
C LEU A 315 -14.63 -14.40 -11.45
N SER A 316 -14.85 -15.65 -11.07
CA SER A 316 -14.81 -16.79 -11.98
C SER A 316 -15.88 -16.66 -13.06
N GLU A 317 -17.09 -16.21 -12.71
CA GLU A 317 -18.15 -15.90 -13.67
C GLU A 317 -17.73 -14.83 -14.69
N ILE A 318 -16.96 -13.81 -14.29
CA ILE A 318 -16.42 -12.80 -15.21
C ILE A 318 -15.39 -13.41 -16.15
N LEU A 319 -14.54 -14.32 -15.65
CA LEU A 319 -13.50 -14.99 -16.43
C LEU A 319 -14.07 -15.98 -17.45
N ASP A 320 -15.22 -16.60 -17.14
CA ASP A 320 -15.94 -17.54 -18.01
C ASP A 320 -16.76 -16.87 -19.11
N ARG A 321 -17.00 -15.55 -19.01
CA ARG A 321 -17.68 -14.82 -20.09
C ARG A 321 -16.87 -14.90 -21.39
N PRO A 322 -17.53 -14.85 -22.56
CA PRO A 322 -16.85 -14.79 -23.84
C PRO A 322 -15.75 -13.71 -23.83
N PRO A 323 -14.55 -14.01 -24.33
CA PRO A 323 -13.46 -13.05 -24.35
C PRO A 323 -13.90 -11.79 -25.09
N ILE A 324 -13.77 -10.63 -24.45
CA ILE A 324 -13.99 -9.37 -25.15
C ILE A 324 -12.83 -9.22 -26.12
N VAL A 325 -13.13 -9.07 -27.39
CA VAL A 325 -12.14 -8.86 -28.44
C VAL A 325 -12.10 -7.38 -28.76
N ASP A 326 -10.91 -6.83 -28.88
CA ASP A 326 -10.71 -5.48 -29.36
C ASP A 326 -10.96 -5.43 -30.88
N GLU A 327 -11.92 -4.60 -31.32
CA GLU A 327 -12.34 -4.56 -32.73
C GLU A 327 -11.24 -4.03 -33.66
N ALA A 328 -10.33 -3.19 -33.17
CA ALA A 328 -9.27 -2.60 -33.98
C ALA A 328 -8.10 -3.57 -34.21
N THR A 329 -7.77 -4.36 -33.19
CA THR A 329 -6.60 -5.27 -33.22
C THR A 329 -6.96 -6.74 -33.41
N GLY A 330 -8.22 -7.11 -33.20
CA GLY A 330 -8.67 -8.51 -33.17
C GLY A 330 -8.14 -9.31 -31.98
N GLN A 331 -7.46 -8.66 -31.02
CA GLN A 331 -6.86 -9.32 -29.87
C GLN A 331 -7.85 -9.44 -28.70
N ARG A 332 -7.68 -10.48 -27.89
CA ARG A 332 -8.42 -10.61 -26.64
C ARG A 332 -7.99 -9.51 -25.66
N ARG A 333 -8.98 -8.79 -25.13
CA ARG A 333 -8.80 -7.83 -24.04
C ARG A 333 -8.32 -8.54 -22.78
N LYS A 334 -7.23 -8.03 -22.20
CA LYS A 334 -6.61 -8.57 -20.98
C LYS A 334 -7.17 -7.90 -19.73
N ILE A 335 -7.12 -8.64 -18.62
CA ILE A 335 -7.69 -8.25 -17.34
C ILE A 335 -6.58 -7.94 -16.34
N LEU A 336 -6.66 -6.78 -15.69
CA LEU A 336 -5.82 -6.43 -14.55
C LEU A 336 -6.63 -6.57 -13.26
N ILE A 337 -6.13 -7.36 -12.32
CA ILE A 337 -6.77 -7.60 -11.02
C ILE A 337 -5.88 -7.03 -9.94
N PHE A 338 -6.40 -6.09 -9.16
CA PHE A 338 -5.75 -5.55 -7.98
C PHE A 338 -6.28 -6.19 -6.70
N THR A 339 -5.37 -6.62 -5.84
CA THR A 339 -5.66 -7.08 -4.47
C THR A 339 -4.54 -6.61 -3.55
N GLU A 340 -4.82 -6.45 -2.26
CA GLU A 340 -3.82 -5.93 -1.32
C GLU A 340 -2.95 -7.05 -0.73
N PRO A 341 -3.53 -8.11 -0.11
CA PRO A 341 -2.71 -9.12 0.56
C PRO A 341 -2.04 -10.04 -0.46
N ARG A 342 -0.76 -10.35 -0.23
CA ARG A 342 -0.02 -11.30 -1.06
C ARG A 342 -0.67 -12.69 -1.05
N ASP A 343 -1.18 -13.13 0.09
CA ASP A 343 -1.88 -14.41 0.23
C ASP A 343 -3.12 -14.48 -0.71
N THR A 344 -3.85 -13.36 -0.87
CA THR A 344 -4.98 -13.27 -1.81
C THR A 344 -4.50 -13.25 -3.26
N LEU A 345 -3.41 -12.53 -3.56
CA LEU A 345 -2.82 -12.51 -4.89
C LEU A 345 -2.42 -13.91 -5.36
N GLU A 346 -1.73 -14.67 -4.51
CA GLU A 346 -1.30 -16.03 -4.82
C GLU A 346 -2.49 -16.99 -4.95
N TYR A 347 -3.51 -16.83 -4.11
CA TYR A 347 -4.79 -17.55 -4.19
C TYR A 347 -5.48 -17.32 -5.54
N LEU A 348 -5.65 -16.06 -5.94
CA LEU A 348 -6.26 -15.69 -7.21
C LEU A 348 -5.44 -16.21 -8.38
N ALA A 349 -4.12 -15.98 -8.39
CA ALA A 349 -3.27 -16.45 -9.48
C ALA A 349 -3.36 -17.97 -9.66
N SER A 350 -3.33 -18.75 -8.57
CA SER A 350 -3.47 -20.20 -8.61
C SER A 350 -4.83 -20.64 -9.18
N ASN A 351 -5.91 -20.06 -8.67
CA ASN A 351 -7.26 -20.39 -9.11
C ASN A 351 -7.52 -20.03 -10.58
N ILE A 352 -7.06 -18.85 -11.01
CA ILE A 352 -7.22 -18.39 -12.40
C ILE A 352 -6.43 -19.27 -13.35
N ARG A 353 -5.17 -19.63 -13.00
CA ARG A 353 -4.36 -20.56 -13.81
C ARG A 353 -5.04 -21.91 -13.95
N GLN A 354 -5.62 -22.43 -12.88
CA GLN A 354 -6.34 -23.70 -12.90
C GLN A 354 -7.61 -23.63 -13.76
N GLN A 355 -8.40 -22.56 -13.64
CA GLN A 355 -9.62 -22.35 -14.42
C GLN A 355 -9.31 -22.18 -15.91
N ILE A 356 -8.24 -21.45 -16.22
CA ILE A 356 -7.78 -21.22 -17.60
C ILE A 356 -7.11 -22.46 -18.21
N GLY A 357 -6.49 -23.31 -17.39
CA GLY A 357 -5.73 -24.48 -17.84
C GLY A 357 -4.35 -24.16 -18.42
N GLN A 358 -3.88 -22.90 -18.32
CA GLN A 358 -2.57 -22.46 -18.81
C GLN A 358 -1.92 -21.53 -17.80
N SER A 359 -0.81 -21.96 -17.20
CA SER A 359 -0.12 -21.21 -16.16
C SER A 359 0.45 -19.87 -16.66
N GLU A 360 0.96 -19.86 -17.89
CA GLU A 360 1.58 -18.69 -18.54
C GLU A 360 0.56 -17.60 -18.88
N ALA A 361 -0.74 -17.93 -18.91
CA ALA A 361 -1.79 -16.94 -19.15
C ALA A 361 -1.97 -15.93 -18.00
N VAL A 362 -1.31 -16.15 -16.86
CA VAL A 362 -1.43 -15.32 -15.66
C VAL A 362 -0.07 -14.84 -15.19
N ALA A 363 0.16 -13.54 -15.33
CA ALA A 363 1.31 -12.84 -14.77
C ALA A 363 1.00 -12.32 -13.35
N ILE A 364 2.05 -12.19 -12.52
CA ILE A 364 1.93 -11.65 -11.15
C ILE A 364 2.93 -10.54 -10.89
N ILE A 365 2.52 -9.52 -10.14
CA ILE A 365 3.39 -8.41 -9.74
C ILE A 365 3.12 -8.06 -8.26
N HIS A 366 4.09 -8.34 -7.40
CA HIS A 366 4.06 -7.91 -6.00
C HIS A 366 5.45 -7.52 -5.49
N GLY A 367 5.50 -6.95 -4.27
CA GLY A 367 6.74 -6.41 -3.67
C GLY A 367 7.89 -7.41 -3.64
N GLY A 368 7.61 -8.67 -3.29
CA GLY A 368 8.56 -9.77 -3.27
C GLY A 368 9.02 -10.32 -4.64
N VAL A 369 8.45 -9.85 -5.77
CA VAL A 369 8.92 -10.26 -7.10
C VAL A 369 10.19 -9.47 -7.45
N PRO A 370 11.30 -10.14 -7.81
CA PRO A 370 12.53 -9.48 -8.25
C PRO A 370 12.28 -8.50 -9.40
N ARG A 371 13.05 -7.41 -9.42
CA ARG A 371 12.83 -6.30 -10.38
C ARG A 371 12.83 -6.75 -11.85
N ASP A 372 13.72 -7.68 -12.20
CA ASP A 372 13.86 -8.13 -13.59
C ASP A 372 12.69 -9.01 -14.01
N VAL A 373 12.24 -9.90 -13.13
CA VAL A 373 11.01 -10.70 -13.32
C VAL A 373 9.79 -9.80 -13.40
N ARG A 374 9.71 -8.76 -12.57
CA ARG A 374 8.63 -7.76 -12.63
C ARG A 374 8.58 -7.07 -13.99
N LYS A 375 9.73 -6.63 -14.52
CA LYS A 375 9.81 -6.02 -15.86
C LYS A 375 9.37 -7.00 -16.95
N ALA A 376 9.81 -8.25 -16.88
CA ALA A 376 9.41 -9.29 -17.82
C ALA A 376 7.90 -9.53 -17.78
N ASN A 377 7.29 -9.63 -16.59
CA ASN A 377 5.85 -9.81 -16.44
C ASN A 377 5.04 -8.62 -16.98
N ILE A 378 5.52 -7.39 -16.79
CA ILE A 378 4.88 -6.18 -17.36
C ILE A 378 4.96 -6.18 -18.88
N ALA A 379 6.13 -6.52 -19.44
CA ALA A 379 6.32 -6.60 -20.88
C ALA A 379 5.42 -7.69 -21.48
N ALA A 380 5.41 -8.90 -20.91
CA ALA A 380 4.57 -10.00 -21.34
C ALA A 380 3.08 -9.62 -21.26
N PHE A 381 2.64 -9.01 -20.15
CA PHE A 381 1.25 -8.56 -20.05
C PHE A 381 0.88 -7.48 -21.09
N ASN A 382 1.78 -6.58 -21.46
CA ASN A 382 1.50 -5.59 -22.49
C ASN A 382 1.51 -6.19 -23.90
N ASP A 383 2.47 -7.06 -24.21
CA ASP A 383 2.81 -7.39 -25.60
C ASP A 383 2.50 -8.85 -26.00
N ASP A 384 2.44 -9.79 -25.05
CA ASP A 384 2.19 -11.22 -25.32
C ASP A 384 0.68 -11.57 -25.29
N PRO A 385 0.06 -11.98 -26.40
CA PRO A 385 -1.36 -12.36 -26.45
C PRO A 385 -1.74 -13.55 -25.55
N GLU A 386 -0.79 -14.43 -25.23
CA GLU A 386 -1.04 -15.59 -24.38
C GLU A 386 -1.25 -15.18 -22.92
N VAL A 387 -0.62 -14.08 -22.48
CA VAL A 387 -0.84 -13.49 -21.15
C VAL A 387 -2.17 -12.74 -21.15
N ARG A 388 -3.15 -13.29 -20.43
CA ARG A 388 -4.55 -12.82 -20.42
C ARG A 388 -4.92 -12.08 -19.15
N VAL A 389 -4.25 -12.40 -18.04
CA VAL A 389 -4.55 -11.81 -16.73
C VAL A 389 -3.26 -11.39 -16.05
N LEU A 390 -3.27 -10.20 -15.45
CA LEU A 390 -2.24 -9.75 -14.53
C LEU A 390 -2.88 -9.56 -13.15
N VAL A 391 -2.34 -10.22 -12.14
CA VAL A 391 -2.72 -10.00 -10.74
C VAL A 391 -1.62 -9.20 -10.06
N ALA A 392 -1.97 -8.04 -9.51
CA ALA A 392 -1.00 -7.11 -8.94
C ALA A 392 -1.41 -6.61 -7.54
N ASN A 393 -0.42 -6.32 -6.72
CA ASN A 393 -0.62 -5.52 -5.51
C ASN A 393 -0.17 -4.06 -5.74
N ASP A 394 -0.64 -3.15 -4.89
CA ASP A 394 -0.37 -1.70 -5.04
C ASP A 394 1.12 -1.39 -5.01
N ALA A 395 1.86 -2.03 -4.10
CA ALA A 395 3.28 -1.78 -3.89
C ALA A 395 4.15 -2.05 -5.13
N ALA A 396 3.68 -2.91 -6.03
CA ALA A 396 4.43 -3.26 -7.22
C ALA A 396 3.79 -2.74 -8.53
N GLY A 397 2.57 -2.20 -8.45
CA GLY A 397 1.88 -1.49 -9.54
C GLY A 397 2.10 0.03 -9.57
N GLU A 398 2.70 0.62 -8.54
CA GLU A 398 3.08 2.04 -8.56
C GLU A 398 4.12 2.33 -9.66
N GLY A 399 3.88 3.39 -10.45
CA GLY A 399 4.80 3.87 -11.48
C GLY A 399 4.83 3.07 -12.81
N VAL A 400 4.06 1.98 -12.95
CA VAL A 400 4.09 1.17 -14.18
C VAL A 400 3.05 1.61 -15.23
N ASN A 401 3.39 1.38 -16.50
CA ASN A 401 2.53 1.62 -17.66
C ASN A 401 1.85 0.30 -18.06
N LEU A 402 0.55 0.18 -17.81
CA LEU A 402 -0.24 -1.02 -18.11
C LEU A 402 -1.33 -0.74 -19.16
N GLN A 403 -1.39 0.47 -19.69
CA GLN A 403 -2.45 0.91 -20.59
C GLN A 403 -2.54 0.10 -21.88
N ARG A 404 -1.43 -0.46 -22.40
CA ARG A 404 -1.47 -1.23 -23.66
C ARG A 404 -2.09 -2.61 -23.47
N GLY A 405 -1.78 -3.29 -22.37
CA GLY A 405 -2.28 -4.64 -22.09
C GLY A 405 -3.66 -4.63 -21.43
N ALA A 406 -3.89 -3.74 -20.46
CA ALA A 406 -5.09 -3.79 -19.64
C ALA A 406 -6.27 -3.08 -20.31
N HIS A 407 -7.41 -3.75 -20.37
CA HIS A 407 -8.66 -3.18 -20.89
C HIS A 407 -9.77 -3.24 -19.84
N LEU A 408 -9.76 -4.28 -19.01
CA LEU A 408 -10.65 -4.42 -17.88
C LEU A 408 -9.82 -4.40 -16.59
N MET A 409 -10.25 -3.58 -15.63
CA MET A 409 -9.65 -3.55 -14.31
C MET A 409 -10.65 -4.06 -13.27
N VAL A 410 -10.22 -5.00 -12.44
CA VAL A 410 -10.97 -5.51 -11.30
C VAL A 410 -10.24 -5.11 -10.03
N ASN A 411 -10.87 -4.32 -9.17
CA ASN A 411 -10.41 -4.16 -7.80
C ASN A 411 -11.06 -5.26 -6.96
N TYR A 412 -10.31 -6.32 -6.66
CA TYR A 412 -10.79 -7.41 -5.81
C TYR A 412 -10.92 -6.97 -4.35
N ASP A 413 -10.02 -6.08 -3.92
CA ASP A 413 -10.06 -5.38 -2.65
C ASP A 413 -9.94 -3.87 -2.88
N LEU A 414 -10.67 -3.10 -2.08
CA LEU A 414 -10.62 -1.64 -2.10
C LEU A 414 -9.56 -1.14 -1.11
N PRO A 415 -8.71 -0.18 -1.51
CA PRO A 415 -7.76 0.44 -0.60
C PRO A 415 -8.45 1.35 0.41
N TRP A 416 -7.86 1.50 1.60
CA TRP A 416 -8.32 2.46 2.63
C TRP A 416 -8.40 3.89 2.09
N ASN A 417 -7.39 4.29 1.32
CA ASN A 417 -7.27 5.62 0.77
C ASN A 417 -7.82 5.65 -0.68
N PRO A 418 -8.89 6.42 -0.96
CA PRO A 418 -9.44 6.57 -2.31
C PRO A 418 -8.42 7.08 -3.34
N ASN A 419 -7.38 7.81 -2.92
CA ASN A 419 -6.32 8.27 -3.80
C ASN A 419 -5.56 7.10 -4.44
N ARG A 420 -5.39 5.98 -3.71
CA ARG A 420 -4.77 4.76 -4.27
C ARG A 420 -5.63 4.16 -5.38
N LEU A 421 -6.97 4.21 -5.23
CA LEU A 421 -7.89 3.76 -6.27
C LEU A 421 -7.76 4.61 -7.55
N GLU A 422 -7.67 5.94 -7.42
CA GLU A 422 -7.43 6.83 -8.56
C GLU A 422 -6.04 6.61 -9.19
N GLN A 423 -5.01 6.32 -8.39
CA GLN A 423 -3.71 5.93 -8.92
C GLN A 423 -3.77 4.61 -9.70
N ARG A 424 -4.52 3.60 -9.24
CA ARG A 424 -4.77 2.34 -9.98
C ARG A 424 -5.44 2.63 -11.33
N PHE A 425 -6.52 3.41 -11.34
CA PHE A 425 -7.18 3.83 -12.59
C PHE A 425 -6.21 4.55 -13.51
N GLY A 426 -5.38 5.43 -12.94
CA GLY A 426 -4.34 6.16 -13.63
C GLY A 426 -3.30 5.27 -14.31
N ARG A 427 -3.17 3.97 -13.99
CA ARG A 427 -2.23 3.05 -14.67
C ARG A 427 -2.73 2.53 -16.01
N ILE A 428 -4.04 2.51 -16.20
CA ILE A 428 -4.68 1.98 -17.42
C ILE A 428 -5.31 3.11 -18.23
N HIS A 429 -6.03 4.01 -17.56
CA HIS A 429 -6.73 5.11 -18.20
C HIS A 429 -5.75 6.25 -18.52
N ARG A 430 -4.85 6.02 -19.48
CA ARG A 430 -3.81 6.97 -19.93
C ARG A 430 -4.02 7.35 -21.40
N ILE A 431 -3.33 8.39 -21.85
CA ILE A 431 -3.28 8.77 -23.26
C ILE A 431 -2.76 7.58 -24.07
N GLY A 432 -3.45 7.27 -25.16
CA GLY A 432 -3.15 6.13 -26.02
C GLY A 432 -3.96 4.87 -25.71
N GLN A 433 -4.84 4.89 -24.70
CA GLN A 433 -5.85 3.86 -24.54
C GLN A 433 -6.97 4.05 -25.56
N THR A 434 -7.37 2.96 -26.23
CA THR A 434 -8.36 2.96 -27.31
C THR A 434 -9.58 2.11 -27.02
#